data_AF-A0A661Z890-F1
#
_entry.id   AF-A0A661Z890-F1
#
_cell.length_a   1.000
_cell.length_b   1.000
_cell.length_c   1.000
_cell.angle_alpha   90.00
_cell.angle_beta   90.00
_cell.angle_gamma   90.00
#
_symmetry.space_group_name_H-M   'P 1'
#
loop_
_entity.id
_entity.type
_entity.pdbx_description
1 polymer ?
#
loop_
_entity_poly.entity_id
_entity_poly.type
_entity_poly.pdbx_seq_one_letter_code
_entity_poly.pdbx_strand_id
1 'polypeptide(L)'
;MNMEKEWRKSINSVLHERMTSPLFGSFALSWLIWNWRIIYLTFFISEYRLGSITRIEYILEHYSDNLHLLWGPILSTIGLILIYPGISSGAYWINLQYKRLKRSIKQKIEKEQLLTIEESIEIRNSLTSSEERFANS
;
A
#
# COMPACT_ATOMS: atom_id res chain seq x y z
N MET A 1 5.98 -21.30 29.52
CA MET A 1 6.09 -20.26 28.47
C MET A 1 6.45 -20.98 27.20
N ASN A 2 5.54 -21.07 26.23
CA ASN A 2 5.62 -22.09 25.18
C ASN A 2 6.58 -21.66 24.06
N MET A 3 7.61 -22.46 23.77
CA MET A 3 8.58 -22.23 22.67
C MET A 3 7.91 -21.94 21.32
N GLU A 4 6.75 -22.56 21.05
CA GLU A 4 5.97 -22.30 19.85
C GLU A 4 5.60 -20.81 19.70
N LYS A 5 5.23 -20.15 20.81
CA LYS A 5 4.88 -18.73 20.81
C LYS A 5 6.10 -17.85 20.54
N GLU A 6 7.26 -18.21 21.08
CA GLU A 6 8.50 -17.45 20.87
C GLU A 6 8.99 -17.57 19.42
N TRP A 7 8.95 -18.77 18.84
CA TRP A 7 9.35 -18.98 17.45
C TRP A 7 8.40 -18.27 16.47
N ARG A 8 7.08 -18.37 16.68
CA ARG A 8 6.08 -17.62 15.91
C ARG A 8 6.29 -16.10 16.01
N LYS A 9 6.60 -15.61 17.21
CA LYS A 9 6.85 -14.17 17.45
C LYS A 9 8.11 -13.70 16.73
N SER A 10 9.18 -14.49 16.77
CA SER A 10 10.45 -14.21 16.09
C SER A 10 10.29 -14.20 14.56
N ILE A 11 9.52 -15.13 14.00
CA ILE A 11 9.25 -15.15 12.56
C ILE A 11 8.41 -13.94 12.18
N ASN A 12 7.36 -13.66 12.94
CA ASN A 12 6.49 -12.52 12.67
C ASN A 12 7.26 -11.21 12.76
N SER A 13 8.18 -11.03 13.70
CA SER A 13 8.99 -9.80 13.79
C SER A 13 9.91 -9.63 12.60
N VAL A 14 10.62 -10.71 12.20
CA VAL A 14 11.54 -10.67 11.05
C VAL A 14 10.78 -10.46 9.74
N LEU A 15 9.64 -11.13 9.56
CA LEU A 15 8.78 -10.93 8.39
C LEU A 15 8.18 -9.53 8.39
N HIS A 16 7.77 -9.01 9.54
CA HIS A 16 7.21 -7.66 9.63
C HIS A 16 8.27 -6.62 9.27
N GLU A 17 9.46 -6.70 9.86
CA GLU A 17 10.58 -5.79 9.59
C GLU A 17 11.03 -5.82 8.12
N ARG A 18 11.00 -7.00 7.48
CA ARG A 18 11.35 -7.14 6.07
C ARG A 18 10.21 -6.73 5.15
N MET A 19 8.95 -7.01 5.48
CA MET A 19 7.80 -6.60 4.65
C MET A 19 7.48 -5.10 4.76
N THR A 20 7.85 -4.44 5.86
CA THR A 20 7.79 -2.98 5.97
C THR A 20 8.89 -2.28 5.17
N SER A 21 9.96 -3.00 4.80
CA SER A 21 10.94 -2.49 3.83
C SER A 21 10.32 -2.43 2.44
N PRO A 22 10.17 -1.23 1.83
CA PRO A 22 9.60 -1.06 0.49
C PRO A 22 10.33 -1.92 -0.55
N LEU A 23 11.64 -2.05 -0.40
CA LEU A 23 12.49 -2.83 -1.30
C LEU A 23 12.17 -4.32 -1.28
N PHE A 24 12.09 -4.91 -0.10
CA PHE A 24 11.85 -6.34 0.03
C PHE A 24 10.41 -6.70 -0.30
N GLY A 25 9.43 -5.88 0.12
CA GLY A 25 8.03 -6.05 -0.27
C GLY A 25 7.83 -5.99 -1.79
N SER A 26 8.41 -4.98 -2.45
CA SER A 26 8.35 -4.86 -3.92
C SER A 26 9.10 -5.99 -4.63
N PHE A 27 10.24 -6.42 -4.11
CA PHE A 27 10.98 -7.57 -4.67
C PHE A 27 10.21 -8.87 -4.54
N ALA A 28 9.67 -9.17 -3.36
CA ALA A 28 8.87 -10.36 -3.14
C ALA A 28 7.66 -10.38 -4.09
N LEU A 29 6.91 -9.29 -4.19
CA LEU A 29 5.79 -9.17 -5.13
C LEU A 29 6.23 -9.35 -6.59
N SER A 30 7.31 -8.69 -6.99
CA SER A 30 7.83 -8.79 -8.34
C SER A 30 8.28 -10.23 -8.67
N TRP A 31 8.98 -10.88 -7.75
CA TRP A 31 9.40 -12.26 -7.90
C TRP A 31 8.22 -13.21 -8.03
N LEU A 32 7.18 -13.05 -7.20
CA LEU A 32 5.94 -13.83 -7.28
C LEU A 32 5.23 -13.64 -8.62
N ILE A 33 5.23 -12.41 -9.17
CA ILE A 33 4.62 -12.10 -10.48
C ILE A 33 5.39 -12.76 -11.61
N TRP A 34 6.73 -12.69 -11.61
CA TRP A 34 7.54 -13.31 -12.67
C TRP A 34 7.58 -14.83 -12.58
N ASN A 35 7.61 -15.36 -11.36
CA ASN A 35 7.71 -16.81 -11.08
C ASN A 35 6.36 -17.44 -10.71
N TRP A 36 5.25 -16.83 -11.12
CA TRP A 36 3.90 -17.30 -10.80
C TRP A 36 3.64 -18.73 -11.29
N ARG A 37 4.29 -19.12 -12.40
CA ARG A 37 4.21 -20.47 -12.97
C ARG A 37 4.81 -21.53 -12.04
N ILE A 38 5.88 -21.19 -11.33
CA ILE A 38 6.50 -22.07 -10.33
C ILE A 38 5.52 -22.30 -9.18
N ILE A 39 4.92 -21.22 -8.64
CA ILE A 39 3.90 -21.30 -7.59
C ILE A 39 2.71 -22.13 -8.05
N TYR A 40 2.22 -21.86 -9.27
CA TYR A 40 1.09 -22.58 -9.84
C TYR A 40 1.38 -24.08 -9.99
N LEU A 41 2.56 -24.44 -10.52
CA LEU A 41 3.04 -25.82 -10.60
C LEU A 41 3.14 -26.48 -9.22
N THR A 42 3.71 -25.79 -8.24
CA THR A 42 3.92 -26.34 -6.90
C THR A 42 2.61 -26.62 -6.18
N PHE A 43 1.64 -25.69 -6.23
CA PHE A 43 0.41 -25.79 -5.44
C PHE A 43 -0.78 -26.42 -6.17
N PHE A 44 -0.89 -26.27 -7.50
CA PHE A 44 -2.11 -26.64 -8.24
C PHE A 44 -1.93 -27.81 -9.21
N ILE A 45 -0.71 -28.14 -9.63
CA ILE A 45 -0.46 -29.26 -10.55
C ILE A 45 -0.01 -30.49 -9.75
N SER A 46 -0.75 -31.59 -9.90
CA SER A 46 -0.37 -32.90 -9.37
C SER A 46 0.69 -33.56 -10.26
N GLU A 47 1.65 -34.27 -9.65
CA GLU A 47 2.75 -34.98 -10.34
C GLU A 47 2.26 -35.95 -11.41
N TYR A 48 1.06 -36.50 -11.22
CA TYR A 48 0.40 -37.39 -12.17
C TYR A 48 0.24 -36.80 -13.58
N ARG A 49 0.19 -35.46 -13.73
CA ARG A 49 0.08 -34.79 -15.04
C ARG A 49 1.42 -34.51 -15.72
N LEU A 50 2.54 -34.72 -15.05
CA LEU A 50 3.89 -34.46 -15.56
C LEU A 50 4.58 -35.70 -16.16
N GLY A 51 3.89 -36.84 -16.20
CA GLY A 51 4.44 -38.09 -16.75
C GLY A 51 5.52 -38.68 -15.82
N SER A 52 6.71 -38.93 -16.36
CA SER A 52 7.84 -39.56 -15.66
C SER A 52 8.81 -38.57 -15.01
N ILE A 53 8.56 -37.27 -15.11
CA ILE A 53 9.46 -36.20 -14.67
C ILE A 53 8.92 -35.59 -13.37
N THR A 54 9.80 -35.33 -12.40
CA THR A 54 9.38 -34.69 -11.15
C THR A 54 9.07 -33.20 -11.35
N ARG A 55 8.27 -32.59 -10.45
CA ARG A 55 7.97 -31.14 -10.50
C ARG A 55 9.25 -30.30 -10.51
N ILE A 56 10.27 -30.75 -9.78
CA ILE A 56 11.54 -30.03 -9.62
C ILE A 56 12.34 -30.07 -10.93
N GLU A 57 12.45 -31.23 -11.56
CA GLU A 57 13.13 -31.37 -12.86
C GLU A 57 12.45 -30.54 -13.94
N TYR A 58 11.12 -30.52 -13.98
CA TYR A 58 10.37 -29.68 -14.92
C TYR A 58 10.63 -28.17 -14.70
N ILE A 59 10.73 -27.74 -13.44
CA ILE A 59 11.08 -26.35 -13.10
C ILE A 59 12.52 -26.03 -13.51
N LEU A 60 13.45 -26.94 -13.29
CA LEU A 60 14.86 -26.75 -13.64
C LEU A 60 15.07 -26.69 -15.15
N GLU A 61 14.35 -27.50 -15.92
CA GLU A 61 14.49 -27.55 -17.38
C GLU A 61 13.82 -26.37 -18.08
N HIS A 62 12.70 -25.87 -17.55
CA HIS A 62 11.86 -24.88 -18.25
C HIS A 62 11.83 -23.49 -17.62
N TYR A 63 12.25 -23.34 -16.36
CA TYR A 63 12.16 -22.10 -15.60
C TYR A 63 13.45 -21.73 -14.84
N SER A 64 14.57 -22.40 -15.12
CA SER A 64 15.88 -22.10 -14.49
C SER A 64 16.67 -20.98 -15.18
N ASP A 65 16.07 -20.27 -16.12
CA ASP A 65 16.73 -19.13 -16.76
C ASP A 65 16.98 -18.00 -15.75
N ASN A 66 18.26 -17.70 -15.50
CA ASN A 66 18.70 -16.64 -14.58
C ASN A 66 18.08 -15.27 -14.89
N LEU A 67 17.77 -15.02 -16.16
CA LEU A 67 17.09 -13.80 -16.60
C LEU A 67 15.67 -13.68 -16.01
N HIS A 68 14.90 -14.76 -16.03
CA HIS A 68 13.52 -14.77 -15.52
C HIS A 68 13.47 -14.94 -13.99
N LEU A 69 14.42 -15.68 -13.43
CA LEU A 69 14.44 -16.02 -12.02
C LEU A 69 14.93 -14.87 -11.12
N LEU A 70 15.93 -14.11 -11.58
CA LEU A 70 16.60 -13.06 -10.80
C LEU A 70 16.51 -11.68 -11.46
N TRP A 71 16.94 -11.54 -12.71
CA TRP A 71 17.08 -10.22 -13.34
C TRP A 71 15.73 -9.55 -13.62
N GLY A 72 14.73 -10.29 -14.10
CA GLY A 72 13.37 -9.80 -14.34
C GLY A 72 12.73 -9.22 -13.08
N PRO A 73 12.67 -9.98 -11.97
CA PRO A 73 12.23 -9.49 -10.67
C PRO A 73 13.00 -8.26 -10.17
N ILE A 74 14.34 -8.25 -10.28
CA ILE A 74 15.16 -7.11 -9.83
C ILE A 74 14.82 -5.85 -10.62
N LEU A 75 14.79 -5.94 -11.95
CA LEU A 75 14.51 -4.78 -12.81
C LEU A 75 13.09 -4.26 -12.62
N SER A 76 12.13 -5.17 -12.48
CA SER A 76 10.74 -4.83 -12.17
C SER A 76 10.58 -4.24 -10.77
N THR A 77 11.38 -4.68 -9.79
CA THR A 77 11.42 -4.07 -8.45
C THR A 77 11.89 -2.63 -8.51
N ILE A 78 12.96 -2.36 -9.26
CA ILE A 78 13.46 -0.99 -9.47
C ILE A 78 12.36 -0.15 -10.13
N GLY A 79 11.70 -0.66 -11.16
CA GLY A 79 10.56 0.00 -11.79
C GLY A 79 9.40 0.28 -10.82
N LEU A 80 9.01 -0.71 -10.02
CA LEU A 80 7.94 -0.56 -9.02
C LEU A 80 8.29 0.48 -7.97
N ILE A 81 9.52 0.50 -7.46
CA ILE A 81 9.98 1.50 -6.48
C ILE A 81 9.94 2.90 -7.08
N LEU A 82 10.29 3.07 -8.35
CA LEU A 82 10.23 4.37 -9.03
C LEU A 82 8.79 4.82 -9.32
N ILE A 83 7.89 3.88 -9.65
CA ILE A 83 6.48 4.18 -9.95
C ILE A 83 5.68 4.41 -8.66
N TYR A 84 6.06 3.77 -7.55
CA TYR A 84 5.34 3.79 -6.28
C TYR A 84 5.08 5.21 -5.73
N PRO A 85 6.05 6.15 -5.71
CA PRO A 85 5.80 7.54 -5.33
C PRO A 85 4.71 8.21 -6.18
N GLY A 86 4.64 7.89 -7.48
CA GLY A 86 3.63 8.42 -8.38
C GLY A 86 2.24 7.88 -8.07
N ILE A 87 2.12 6.56 -7.89
CA ILE A 87 0.86 5.92 -7.48
C ILE A 87 0.40 6.43 -6.12
N SER A 88 1.31 6.50 -5.14
CA SER A 88 1.01 6.97 -3.78
C SER A 88 0.51 8.42 -3.78
N SER A 89 1.18 9.29 -4.54
CA SER A 89 0.77 10.69 -4.69
C SER A 89 -0.60 10.82 -5.37
N GLY A 90 -0.86 10.01 -6.40
CA GLY A 90 -2.17 9.95 -7.08
C GLY A 90 -3.28 9.44 -6.14
N ALA A 91 -3.03 8.36 -5.40
CA ALA A 91 -3.96 7.82 -4.41
C ALA A 91 -4.27 8.83 -3.29
N TYR A 92 -3.24 9.55 -2.82
CA TYR A 92 -3.41 10.64 -1.87
C TYR A 92 -4.29 11.76 -2.44
N TRP A 93 -4.08 12.16 -3.69
CA TRP A 93 -4.90 13.16 -4.35
C TRP A 93 -6.36 12.72 -4.48
N ILE A 94 -6.62 11.48 -4.89
CA ILE A 94 -7.98 10.90 -4.96
C ILE A 94 -8.63 10.91 -3.57
N ASN A 95 -7.90 10.52 -2.53
CA ASN A 95 -8.41 10.54 -1.15
C ASN A 95 -8.73 11.98 -0.71
N LEU A 96 -7.92 12.96 -1.08
CA LEU A 96 -8.21 14.37 -0.81
C LEU A 96 -9.48 14.84 -1.50
N GLN A 97 -9.69 14.47 -2.77
CA GLN A 97 -10.93 14.77 -3.50
C GLN A 97 -12.14 14.11 -2.84
N TYR A 98 -12.02 12.84 -2.45
CA TYR A 98 -13.06 12.13 -1.73
C TYR A 98 -13.42 12.81 -0.40
N LYS A 99 -12.41 13.24 0.37
CA LYS A 99 -12.63 13.99 1.62
C LYS A 99 -13.33 15.32 1.37
N ARG A 100 -12.95 16.06 0.31
CA ARG A 100 -13.60 17.31 -0.09
C ARG A 100 -15.06 17.09 -0.45
N LEU A 101 -15.34 16.07 -1.27
CA LEU A 101 -16.71 15.70 -1.65
C LEU A 101 -17.54 15.27 -0.45
N LYS A 102 -16.98 14.43 0.43
CA LYS A 102 -17.64 14.02 1.67
C LYS A 102 -17.96 15.23 2.55
N ARG A 103 -17.05 16.20 2.65
CA ARG A 103 -17.26 17.44 3.40
C ARG A 103 -18.37 18.30 2.79
N SER A 104 -18.42 18.46 1.47
CA SER A 104 -19.45 19.26 0.80
C SER A 104 -20.84 18.62 0.92
N ILE A 105 -20.93 17.30 0.79
CA ILE A 105 -22.18 16.54 0.99
C ILE A 105 -22.65 16.69 2.44
N LYS A 106 -21.74 16.52 3.42
CA LYS A 106 -22.05 16.68 4.84
C LYS A 106 -22.59 18.08 5.15
N GLN A 107 -21.92 19.13 4.66
CA GLN A 107 -22.36 20.52 4.82
C GLN A 107 -23.75 20.78 4.22
N LYS A 108 -24.05 20.18 3.06
CA LYS A 108 -25.35 20.34 2.38
C LYS A 108 -26.49 19.63 3.10
N ILE A 109 -26.21 18.47 3.72
CA ILE A 109 -27.22 17.66 4.43
C ILE A 109 -27.48 18.20 5.82
N GLU A 110 -26.42 18.49 6.59
CA GLU A 110 -26.56 18.84 8.00
C GLU A 110 -27.02 20.28 8.22
N LYS A 111 -26.84 21.20 7.25
CA LYS A 111 -27.07 22.67 7.40
C LYS A 111 -26.39 23.34 8.62
N GLU A 112 -25.74 22.55 9.47
CA GLU A 112 -24.92 22.94 10.61
C GLU A 112 -23.47 22.94 10.14
N GLN A 113 -23.00 24.11 9.74
CA GLN A 113 -21.61 24.30 9.35
C GLN A 113 -20.76 24.25 10.62
N LEU A 114 -20.01 23.16 10.85
CA LEU A 114 -18.89 23.21 11.79
C LEU A 114 -17.79 24.07 11.16
N LEU A 115 -17.61 25.27 11.71
CA LEU A 115 -16.53 26.18 11.35
C LEU A 115 -15.19 25.48 11.61
N THR A 116 -14.22 25.67 10.72
CA THR A 116 -12.82 25.38 11.06
C THR A 116 -12.38 26.30 12.20
N ILE A 117 -11.26 25.96 12.85
CA ILE A 117 -10.69 26.81 13.90
C ILE A 117 -10.39 28.21 13.34
N GLU A 118 -9.81 28.29 12.13
CA GLU A 118 -9.58 29.56 11.43
C GLU A 118 -10.87 30.34 11.17
N GLU A 119 -11.92 29.68 10.65
CA GLU A 119 -13.23 30.33 10.39
C GLU A 119 -13.86 30.83 11.70
N SER A 120 -13.67 30.11 12.81
CA SER A 120 -14.15 30.52 14.14
C SER A 120 -13.40 31.73 14.68
N ILE A 121 -12.09 31.81 14.45
CA ILE A 121 -11.23 32.93 14.85
C ILE A 121 -11.58 34.18 14.03
N GLU A 122 -11.77 34.04 12.72
CA GLU A 122 -12.14 35.15 11.82
C GLU A 122 -13.47 35.79 12.20
N ILE A 123 -14.49 34.98 12.49
CA ILE A 123 -15.79 35.47 12.95
C ILE A 123 -15.65 36.22 14.28
N ARG A 124 -14.86 35.70 15.23
CA ARG A 124 -14.63 36.37 16.51
C ARG A 124 -13.96 37.74 16.33
N ASN A 125 -12.95 37.82 15.48
CA ASN A 125 -12.24 39.09 15.21
C ASN A 125 -13.14 40.12 14.53
N SER A 126 -13.98 39.70 13.58
CA SER A 126 -14.91 40.60 12.90
C SER A 126 -16.00 41.16 13.83
N LEU A 127 -16.49 40.36 14.78
CA LEU A 127 -17.40 40.82 15.84
C LEU A 127 -16.75 41.90 16.71
N THR A 128 -15.54 41.65 17.23
CA THR A 128 -14.81 42.63 18.05
C THR A 128 -14.57 43.94 17.30
N SER A 129 -14.16 43.88 16.03
CA SER A 129 -13.94 45.08 15.22
C SER A 129 -15.23 45.87 14.94
N SER A 130 -16.38 45.20 14.90
CA SER A 130 -17.68 45.84 14.72
C SER A 130 -18.12 46.53 16.01
N GLU A 131 -17.94 45.88 17.17
CA GLU A 131 -18.21 46.46 18.49
C GLU A 131 -17.38 47.73 18.73
N GLU A 132 -16.09 47.71 18.39
CA GLU A 132 -15.21 48.89 18.49
C GLU A 132 -15.66 50.05 17.59
N ARG A 133 -16.22 49.75 16.42
CA ARG A 133 -16.76 50.77 15.50
C ARG A 133 -18.03 51.41 16.04
N PHE A 134 -18.93 50.63 16.65
CA PHE A 134 -20.15 51.14 17.27
C PHE A 134 -19.87 51.90 18.57
N ALA A 135 -18.82 51.55 19.32
CA ALA A 135 -18.45 52.25 20.54
C ALA A 135 -17.81 53.64 20.30
N ASN A 136 -17.25 53.86 19.10
CA ASN A 136 -16.59 55.11 18.71
C ASN A 136 -17.45 56.00 17.78
N SER A 137 -18.72 55.66 17.54
CA SER A 137 -19.69 56.46 16.77
C SER A 137 -20.72 57.10 17.68
#